data_AF-A0A7S0RTD8-F1
#
_entry.id   AF-A0A7S0RTD8-F1
#
_cell.length_a   1.000
_cell.length_b   1.000
_cell.length_c   1.000
_cell.angle_alpha   90.00
_cell.angle_beta   90.00
_cell.angle_gamma   90.00
#
_symmetry.space_group_name_H-M   'P 1'
#
loop_
_entity.id
_entity.type
_entity.pdbx_description
1 polymer ?
#
loop_
_entity_poly.entity_id
_entity_poly.type
_entity_poly.pdbx_seq_one_letter_code
_entity_poly.pdbx_strand_id
1 'polypeptide(L)'
;LPRVFKDWGATHLCFEADTEPYAKVRDARISDLARQAGVEVVGRVGHTLYDTDMLVARNGGKPPLTMQAFTKLVDKVGAPAAPLPIPATIPPPTPGAPGTEEEAVRIPTWGEVGFTSAPTTPFKGGESEALRRLEDYMKDTKW
;
A
#
# COMPACT_ATOMS: atom_id res chain seq x y z
N LEU A 1 -12.22 11.86 -5.06
CA LEU A 1 -11.83 11.01 -6.21
C LEU A 1 -12.60 11.33 -7.48
N PRO A 2 -13.95 11.35 -7.53
CA PRO A 2 -14.67 11.63 -8.78
C PRO A 2 -14.28 12.95 -9.46
N ARG A 3 -14.08 14.02 -8.65
CA ARG A 3 -13.58 15.31 -9.15
C ARG A 3 -12.20 15.18 -9.83
N VAL A 4 -11.21 14.63 -9.12
CA VAL A 4 -9.84 14.52 -9.65
C VAL A 4 -9.73 13.57 -10.84
N PHE A 5 -10.56 12.53 -10.94
CA PHE A 5 -10.59 11.68 -12.14
C PHE A 5 -10.94 12.49 -13.40
N LYS A 6 -11.94 13.38 -13.28
CA LYS A 6 -12.34 14.27 -14.36
C LYS A 6 -11.30 15.35 -14.61
N ASP A 7 -10.89 16.06 -13.57
CA ASP A 7 -10.00 17.23 -13.69
C ASP A 7 -8.62 16.84 -14.25
N TRP A 8 -8.15 15.61 -13.96
CA TRP A 8 -6.85 15.12 -14.41
C TRP A 8 -6.94 14.21 -15.64
N GLY A 9 -8.13 13.94 -16.17
CA GLY A 9 -8.32 12.99 -17.27
C GLY A 9 -7.77 11.60 -16.95
N ALA A 10 -7.92 11.16 -15.69
CA ALA A 10 -7.35 9.91 -15.23
C ALA A 10 -7.98 8.73 -15.97
N THR A 11 -7.16 7.81 -16.46
CA THR A 11 -7.62 6.56 -17.11
C THR A 11 -7.43 5.35 -16.22
N HIS A 12 -6.48 5.42 -15.27
CA HIS A 12 -6.16 4.34 -14.35
C HIS A 12 -6.03 4.87 -12.92
N LEU A 13 -6.51 4.08 -11.96
CA LEU A 13 -6.24 4.22 -10.55
C LEU A 13 -5.53 2.95 -10.06
N CYS A 14 -4.30 3.10 -9.60
CA CYS A 14 -3.51 1.99 -9.07
C CYS A 14 -3.33 2.16 -7.54
N PHE A 15 -3.46 1.07 -6.79
CA PHE A 15 -3.17 1.04 -5.35
C PHE A 15 -2.72 -0.34 -4.87
N GLU A 16 -2.04 -0.37 -3.73
CA GLU A 16 -1.77 -1.62 -3.01
C GLU A 16 -3.05 -2.14 -2.37
N ALA A 17 -3.37 -3.41 -2.60
CA ALA A 17 -4.54 -4.07 -2.05
C ALA A 17 -4.42 -4.23 -0.54
N ASP A 18 -5.46 -3.81 0.17
CA ASP A 18 -5.54 -3.85 1.62
C ASP A 18 -6.58 -4.89 2.06
N THR A 19 -6.19 -5.74 3.00
CA THR A 19 -7.00 -6.89 3.44
C THR A 19 -7.83 -6.60 4.68
N GLU A 20 -7.66 -5.42 5.31
CA GLU A 20 -8.41 -5.05 6.49
C GLU A 20 -9.91 -4.86 6.20
N PRO A 21 -10.82 -5.22 7.14
CA PRO A 21 -12.27 -5.14 6.89
C PRO A 21 -12.76 -3.76 6.46
N TYR A 22 -12.24 -2.69 7.09
CA TYR A 22 -12.57 -1.32 6.71
C TYR A 22 -12.08 -0.99 5.29
N ALA A 23 -10.85 -1.36 4.97
CA ALA A 23 -10.25 -1.09 3.69
C ALA A 23 -10.97 -1.80 2.55
N LYS A 24 -11.39 -3.06 2.74
CA LYS A 24 -12.23 -3.78 1.76
C LYS A 24 -13.51 -3.00 1.41
N VAL A 25 -14.18 -2.43 2.41
CA VAL A 25 -15.39 -1.60 2.18
C VAL A 25 -15.05 -0.28 1.48
N ARG A 26 -13.98 0.40 1.90
CA ARG A 26 -13.49 1.63 1.28
C ARG A 26 -13.14 1.40 -0.19
N ASP A 27 -12.34 0.39 -0.47
CA ASP A 27 -11.75 0.12 -1.79
C ASP A 27 -12.81 -0.38 -2.77
N ALA A 28 -13.82 -1.14 -2.30
CA ALA A 28 -14.99 -1.48 -3.10
C ALA A 28 -15.75 -0.22 -3.56
N ARG A 29 -16.03 0.71 -2.64
CA ARG A 29 -16.69 1.98 -2.96
C ARG A 29 -15.86 2.83 -3.92
N ILE A 30 -14.55 2.93 -3.69
CA ILE A 30 -13.65 3.67 -4.58
C ILE A 30 -13.62 3.04 -5.97
N SER A 31 -13.58 1.71 -6.05
CA SER A 31 -13.58 0.99 -7.31
C SER A 31 -14.87 1.20 -8.10
N ASP A 32 -16.02 1.24 -7.41
CA ASP A 32 -17.30 1.54 -8.05
C ASP A 32 -17.33 2.97 -8.60
N LEU A 33 -16.84 3.96 -7.84
CA LEU A 33 -16.74 5.35 -8.28
C LEU A 33 -15.80 5.52 -9.48
N ALA A 34 -14.67 4.82 -9.49
CA ALA A 34 -13.72 4.81 -10.60
C ALA A 34 -14.35 4.20 -11.86
N ARG A 35 -15.01 3.04 -11.73
CA ARG A 35 -15.73 2.39 -12.84
C ARG A 35 -16.82 3.28 -13.43
N GLN A 36 -17.59 3.98 -12.59
CA GLN A 36 -18.60 4.95 -13.04
C GLN A 36 -18.00 6.13 -13.81
N ALA A 37 -16.76 6.50 -13.50
CA ALA A 37 -16.02 7.56 -14.19
C ALA A 37 -15.22 7.06 -15.41
N GLY A 38 -15.33 5.77 -15.77
CA GLY A 38 -14.56 5.17 -16.87
C GLY A 38 -13.07 4.97 -16.56
N VAL A 39 -12.69 4.96 -15.28
CA VAL A 39 -11.31 4.76 -14.81
C VAL A 39 -11.09 3.28 -14.49
N GLU A 40 -10.07 2.67 -15.08
CA GLU A 40 -9.64 1.31 -14.77
C GLU A 40 -9.00 1.27 -13.38
N VAL A 41 -9.29 0.23 -12.60
CA VAL A 41 -8.74 0.06 -11.26
C VAL A 41 -7.79 -1.13 -11.22
N VAL A 42 -6.57 -0.89 -10.76
CA VAL A 42 -5.52 -1.89 -10.63
C VAL A 42 -5.09 -1.98 -9.16
N GLY A 43 -5.70 -2.92 -8.43
CA GLY A 43 -5.25 -3.31 -7.10
C GLY A 43 -4.18 -4.41 -7.17
N ARG A 44 -3.06 -4.25 -6.47
CA ARG A 44 -1.98 -5.26 -6.43
C ARG A 44 -1.62 -5.63 -5.00
N VAL A 45 -1.41 -6.92 -4.74
CA VAL A 45 -0.88 -7.38 -3.45
C VAL A 45 0.61 -6.98 -3.37
N GLY A 46 0.94 -6.09 -2.44
CA GLY A 46 2.31 -5.71 -2.10
C GLY A 46 2.58 -5.69 -0.60
N HIS A 47 1.53 -5.61 0.22
CA HIS A 47 1.62 -5.49 1.67
C HIS A 47 1.97 -6.81 2.36
N THR A 48 1.49 -7.92 1.80
CA THR A 48 1.65 -9.27 2.35
C THR A 48 2.54 -10.11 1.43
N LEU A 49 3.30 -11.04 2.03
CA LEU A 49 4.15 -11.98 1.28
C LEU A 49 3.37 -12.80 0.23
N TYR A 50 2.10 -13.06 0.51
CA TYR A 50 1.20 -13.85 -0.33
C TYR A 50 -0.14 -13.14 -0.46
N ASP A 51 -0.86 -13.43 -1.56
CA ASP A 51 -2.28 -13.17 -1.64
C ASP A 51 -3.02 -14.06 -0.63
N THR A 52 -3.57 -13.44 0.40
CA THR A 52 -4.25 -14.16 1.50
C THR A 52 -5.56 -14.82 1.06
N ASP A 53 -6.28 -14.26 0.09
CA ASP A 53 -7.52 -14.86 -0.43
C ASP A 53 -7.16 -16.12 -1.24
N MET A 54 -6.04 -16.09 -1.99
CA MET A 54 -5.48 -17.27 -2.64
C MET A 54 -5.07 -18.34 -1.62
N LEU A 55 -4.44 -17.98 -0.51
CA LEU A 55 -4.09 -18.94 0.55
C LEU A 55 -5.35 -19.60 1.15
N VAL A 56 -6.40 -18.82 1.43
CA VAL A 56 -7.68 -19.34 1.95
C VAL A 56 -8.33 -20.30 0.94
N ALA A 57 -8.33 -19.95 -0.35
CA ALA A 57 -8.84 -20.82 -1.42
C ALA A 57 -8.06 -22.15 -1.49
N ARG A 58 -6.73 -22.10 -1.41
CA ARG A 58 -5.85 -23.29 -1.39
C ARG A 58 -6.07 -24.17 -0.16
N ASN A 59 -6.59 -23.61 0.93
CA ASN A 59 -6.91 -24.33 2.17
C ASN A 59 -8.40 -24.74 2.26
N GLY A 60 -9.08 -24.88 1.12
CA GLY A 60 -10.48 -25.35 1.09
C GLY A 60 -11.49 -24.29 1.55
N GLY A 61 -11.17 -23.01 1.35
CA GLY A 61 -12.07 -21.90 1.65
C GLY A 61 -12.11 -21.47 3.12
N LYS A 62 -11.19 -21.98 3.96
CA LYS A 62 -11.09 -21.60 5.38
C LYS A 62 -9.68 -21.17 5.71
N PRO A 63 -9.47 -20.10 6.49
CA PRO A 63 -8.14 -19.73 6.95
C PRO A 63 -7.57 -20.80 7.89
N PRO A 64 -6.26 -21.07 7.84
CA PRO A 64 -5.61 -21.94 8.82
C PRO A 64 -5.70 -21.30 10.21
N LEU A 65 -6.02 -22.12 11.22
CA LEU A 65 -6.21 -21.66 12.60
C LEU A 65 -5.00 -21.94 13.51
N THR A 66 -3.95 -22.55 12.96
CA THR A 66 -2.69 -22.82 13.67
C THR A 66 -1.50 -22.42 12.82
N MET A 67 -0.42 -21.97 13.46
CA MET A 67 0.81 -21.61 12.76
C MET A 67 1.39 -22.80 11.98
N GLN A 68 1.33 -24.02 12.55
CA GLN A 68 1.81 -25.22 11.86
C GLN A 68 1.04 -25.51 10.56
N ALA A 69 -0.29 -25.32 10.55
CA ALA A 69 -1.08 -25.49 9.35
C ALA A 69 -0.78 -24.39 8.32
N PHE A 70 -0.59 -23.15 8.77
CA PHE A 70 -0.19 -22.03 7.91
C PHE A 70 1.18 -22.26 7.27
N THR A 71 2.21 -22.66 8.03
CA THR A 71 3.54 -22.99 7.50
C THR A 71 3.46 -24.08 6.44
N LYS A 72 2.78 -25.20 6.73
CA LYS A 72 2.58 -26.29 5.75
C LYS A 72 1.83 -25.84 4.49
N LEU A 73 0.94 -24.86 4.61
CA LEU A 73 0.21 -24.30 3.47
C LEU A 73 1.15 -23.48 2.59
N VAL A 74 1.92 -22.55 3.18
CA VAL A 74 2.85 -21.72 2.41
C VAL A 74 4.00 -22.54 1.81
N ASP A 75 4.47 -23.58 2.49
CA ASP A 75 5.47 -24.52 1.94
C ASP A 75 4.98 -25.20 0.65
N LYS A 76 3.68 -25.53 0.58
CA LYS A 76 3.05 -26.11 -0.62
C LYS A 76 2.81 -25.09 -1.73
N VAL A 77 2.58 -23.83 -1.36
CA VAL A 77 2.37 -22.73 -2.31
C VAL A 77 3.71 -22.31 -2.94
N GLY A 78 4.78 -22.34 -2.16
CA GLY A 78 6.14 -21.98 -2.58
C GLY A 78 6.58 -20.63 -2.03
N ALA A 79 7.75 -20.18 -2.51
CA ALA A 79 8.33 -18.90 -2.12
C ALA A 79 7.39 -17.72 -2.49
N PRO A 80 7.38 -16.65 -1.69
CA PRO A 80 6.65 -15.44 -2.04
C PRO A 80 7.23 -14.79 -3.31
N ALA A 81 6.47 -13.89 -3.91
CA ALA A 81 6.95 -13.13 -5.06
C ALA A 81 8.17 -12.28 -4.68
N ALA A 82 9.15 -12.19 -5.57
CA ALA A 82 10.29 -11.31 -5.37
C ALA A 82 9.86 -9.84 -5.42
N PRO A 83 10.57 -8.93 -4.72
CA PRO A 83 10.33 -7.49 -4.83
C PRO A 83 10.42 -7.01 -6.28
N LEU A 84 9.54 -6.07 -6.65
CA LEU A 84 9.56 -5.47 -7.97
C LEU A 84 10.79 -4.55 -8.14
N PRO A 85 11.32 -4.40 -9.36
CA PRO A 85 12.40 -3.47 -9.62
C PRO A 85 11.95 -2.02 -9.41
N ILE A 86 12.89 -1.16 -9.00
CA ILE A 86 12.65 0.28 -8.86
C ILE A 86 12.30 0.87 -10.23
N PRO A 87 11.27 1.72 -10.34
CA PRO A 87 10.96 2.42 -11.59
C PRO A 87 12.12 3.32 -12.00
N ALA A 88 12.57 3.22 -13.25
CA ALA A 88 13.65 4.06 -13.76
C ALA A 88 13.26 5.54 -13.82
N THR A 89 11.99 5.82 -14.13
CA THR A 89 11.42 7.16 -14.19
C THR A 89 9.97 7.15 -13.72
N ILE A 90 9.51 8.29 -13.20
CA ILE A 90 8.11 8.54 -12.88
C ILE A 90 7.70 9.79 -13.66
N PRO A 91 6.63 9.74 -14.47
CA PRO A 91 6.17 10.93 -15.18
C PRO A 91 5.69 11.97 -14.17
N PRO A 92 6.01 13.26 -14.36
CA PRO A 92 5.51 14.31 -13.48
C PRO A 92 3.99 14.44 -13.62
N PRO A 93 3.30 14.98 -12.61
CA PRO A 93 1.91 15.40 -12.75
C PRO A 93 1.73 16.41 -13.88
N THR A 94 0.53 16.49 -14.45
CA THR A 94 0.19 17.53 -15.42
C THR A 94 0.39 18.91 -14.79
N PRO A 95 1.22 19.80 -15.39
CA PRO A 95 1.45 21.13 -14.84
C PRO A 95 0.16 21.93 -14.70
N GLY A 96 -0.06 22.51 -13.52
CA GLY A 96 -1.23 23.34 -13.24
C GLY A 96 -2.55 22.58 -13.14
N ALA A 97 -2.51 21.26 -12.93
CA ALA A 97 -3.72 20.49 -12.69
C ALA A 97 -4.49 21.01 -11.44
N PRO A 98 -5.82 21.13 -11.50
CA PRO A 98 -6.60 21.59 -10.35
C PRO A 98 -6.34 20.73 -9.10
N GLY A 99 -6.12 21.37 -7.95
CA GLY A 99 -5.87 20.67 -6.69
C GLY A 99 -4.44 20.15 -6.53
N THR A 100 -3.50 20.55 -7.39
CA THR A 100 -2.07 20.28 -7.25
C THR A 100 -1.26 21.53 -6.88
N GLU A 101 -1.92 22.58 -6.43
CA GLU A 101 -1.27 23.78 -5.89
C GLU A 101 -0.49 23.40 -4.63
N GLU A 102 0.72 23.95 -4.47
CA GLU A 102 1.66 23.54 -3.40
C GLU A 102 1.03 23.57 -2.00
N GLU A 103 0.27 24.63 -1.68
CA GLU A 103 -0.42 24.76 -0.39
C GLU A 103 -1.50 23.69 -0.18
N ALA A 104 -2.13 23.19 -1.25
CA ALA A 104 -3.20 22.20 -1.17
C ALA A 104 -2.68 20.76 -0.99
N VAL A 105 -1.44 20.48 -1.41
CA VAL A 105 -0.85 19.13 -1.40
C VAL A 105 0.36 18.98 -0.47
N ARG A 106 0.77 20.06 0.22
CA ARG A 106 1.87 20.00 1.18
C ARG A 106 1.57 19.03 2.32
N ILE A 107 2.63 18.41 2.83
CA ILE A 107 2.54 17.55 4.01
C ILE A 107 2.42 18.45 5.25
N PRO A 108 1.35 18.33 6.05
CA PRO A 108 1.19 19.15 7.25
C PRO A 108 2.10 18.65 8.37
N THR A 109 2.48 19.57 9.25
CA THR A 109 3.16 19.26 10.52
C THR A 109 2.18 18.76 11.57
N TRP A 110 2.68 18.11 12.62
CA TRP A 110 1.87 17.69 13.77
C TRP A 110 1.16 18.87 14.46
N GLY A 111 1.81 20.03 14.51
CA GLY A 111 1.22 21.24 15.11
C GLY A 111 0.02 21.75 14.31
N GLU A 112 0.13 21.73 12.98
CA GLU A 112 -0.94 22.17 12.07
C GLU A 112 -2.17 21.25 12.09
N VAL A 113 -2.00 19.97 12.41
CA VAL A 113 -3.13 19.04 12.62
C VAL A 113 -3.65 19.03 14.05
N GLY A 114 -3.17 19.93 14.92
CA GLY A 114 -3.75 20.23 16.23
C GLY A 114 -3.07 19.59 17.43
N PHE A 115 -1.91 18.95 17.27
CA PHE A 115 -1.15 18.45 18.43
C PHE A 115 -0.45 19.60 19.16
N THR A 116 -0.54 19.60 20.49
CA THR A 116 0.04 20.65 21.34
C THR A 116 1.45 20.32 21.83
N SER A 117 1.90 19.07 21.66
CA SER A 117 3.22 18.61 22.06
C SER A 117 3.87 17.77 20.97
N ALA A 118 5.19 17.87 20.90
CA ALA A 118 5.97 17.13 19.91
C ALA A 118 5.97 15.62 20.22
N PRO A 119 5.93 14.75 19.19
CA PRO A 119 6.04 13.32 19.39
C PRO A 119 7.44 12.94 19.91
N THR A 120 7.48 12.07 20.91
CA THR A 120 8.71 11.66 21.61
C THR A 120 9.31 10.34 21.12
N THR A 121 8.69 9.70 20.13
CA THR A 121 9.16 8.41 19.62
C THR A 121 10.61 8.51 19.11
N PRO A 122 11.48 7.54 19.46
CA PRO A 122 12.83 7.47 18.92
C PRO A 122 12.84 6.99 17.46
N PHE A 123 11.71 6.45 16.98
CA PHE A 123 11.58 5.90 15.63
C PHE A 123 11.09 6.97 14.67
N LYS A 124 11.96 7.33 13.72
CA LYS A 124 11.59 8.21 12.60
C LYS A 124 10.91 7.38 11.52
N GLY A 125 9.82 7.91 10.95
CA GLY A 125 9.14 7.28 9.83
C GLY A 125 9.83 7.54 8.49
N GLY A 126 9.43 6.82 7.46
CA GLY A 126 9.89 6.99 6.07
C GLY A 126 10.68 5.79 5.53
N GLU A 127 10.59 5.61 4.20
CA GLU A 127 11.22 4.50 3.49
C GLU A 127 12.75 4.47 3.66
N SER A 128 13.42 5.62 3.56
CA SER A 128 14.88 5.69 3.70
C SER A 128 15.37 5.21 5.06
N GLU A 129 14.64 5.52 6.13
CA GLU A 129 14.97 5.06 7.49
C GLU A 129 14.66 3.56 7.67
N ALA A 130 13.60 3.06 7.03
CA ALA A 130 13.29 1.63 7.01
C ALA A 130 14.39 0.82 6.30
N LEU A 131 14.83 1.25 5.12
CA LEU A 131 15.92 0.61 4.37
C LEU A 131 17.24 0.66 5.15
N ARG A 132 17.60 1.82 5.72
CA ARG A 132 18.79 1.95 6.57
C ARG A 132 18.77 0.95 7.73
N ARG A 133 17.64 0.82 8.43
CA ARG A 133 17.48 -0.14 9.54
C ARG A 133 17.55 -1.58 9.07
N LEU A 134 16.95 -1.90 7.93
CA LEU A 134 17.02 -3.22 7.34
C LEU A 134 18.47 -3.59 7.00
N GLU A 135 19.21 -2.70 6.32
CA GLU A 135 20.62 -2.90 6.02
C GLU A 135 21.46 -3.08 7.28
N ASP A 136 21.23 -2.26 8.30
CA ASP A 136 21.94 -2.37 9.58
C ASP A 136 21.62 -3.69 10.29
N TYR A 137 20.37 -4.13 10.28
CA TYR A 137 19.95 -5.42 10.84
C TYR A 137 20.60 -6.59 10.11
N MET A 138 20.66 -6.55 8.77
CA MET A 138 21.24 -7.61 7.95
C MET A 138 22.78 -7.71 8.08
N LYS A 139 23.46 -6.72 8.67
CA LYS A 139 24.90 -6.80 8.98
C LYS A 139 25.20 -7.70 10.18
N ASP A 140 24.24 -7.92 11.07
CA ASP A 140 24.44 -8.79 12.23
C ASP A 140 24.27 -10.27 11.84
N THR A 141 25.40 -10.92 11.57
CA THR A 141 25.45 -12.33 11.16
C THR A 141 25.37 -13.31 12.34
N LYS A 142 25.17 -12.84 13.58
CA LYS A 142 25.18 -13.68 14.79
C LYS A 142 23.80 -14.24 15.19
N TRP A 143 22.80 -14.12 14.33
CA TRP A 143 21.53 -14.85 14.47
C TRP A 143 21.72 -16.36 14.33
#